data_AF-A0A2V9XH21-F1
#
_entry.id   AF-A0A2V9XH21-F1
#
_cell.length_a   1.000
_cell.length_b   1.000
_cell.length_c   1.000
_cell.angle_alpha   90.00
_cell.angle_beta   90.00
_cell.angle_gamma   90.00
#
_symmetry.space_group_name_H-M   'P 1'
#
loop_
_entity.id
_entity.type
_entity.pdbx_description
1 polymer ?
#
loop_
_entity_poly.entity_id
_entity_poly.type
_entity_poly.pdbx_seq_one_letter_code
_entity_poly.pdbx_strand_id
1 'polypeptide(L)'
;MKRKRHTPQEIIAKLREAEVDLNQGATIEAVCRKLEISEQTFHRWRHLYGGMKGPEMARMRELEKENARLKKIVAQQAMDIDALKDLSRKNW
;
A
#
# COMPACT_ATOMS: atom_id res chain seq x y z
N MET A 1 -4.91 19.55 -9.95
CA MET A 1 -4.78 18.06 -10.08
C MET A 1 -5.46 17.38 -8.90
N LYS A 2 -6.34 16.41 -9.15
CA LYS A 2 -6.95 15.58 -8.09
C LYS A 2 -5.84 14.77 -7.42
N ARG A 3 -5.70 14.86 -6.08
CA ARG A 3 -4.69 14.08 -5.35
C ARG A 3 -5.04 12.58 -5.44
N LYS A 4 -4.39 11.84 -6.34
CA LYS A 4 -4.40 10.37 -6.33
C LYS A 4 -3.59 9.91 -5.11
N ARG A 5 -4.21 9.11 -4.24
CA ARG A 5 -3.49 8.44 -3.15
C ARG A 5 -2.89 7.17 -3.73
N HIS A 6 -1.57 7.04 -3.63
CA HIS A 6 -0.86 5.85 -4.06
C HIS A 6 -0.64 4.90 -2.88
N THR A 7 -0.89 3.62 -3.11
CA THR A 7 -0.53 2.57 -2.15
C THR A 7 0.98 2.35 -2.15
N PRO A 8 1.59 1.86 -1.07
CA PRO A 8 3.02 1.54 -1.05
C PRO A 8 3.44 0.62 -2.22
N GLN A 9 2.58 -0.31 -2.63
CA GLN A 9 2.79 -1.21 -3.77
C GLN A 9 2.90 -0.44 -5.08
N GLU A 10 1.96 0.48 -5.32
CA GLU A 10 1.97 1.32 -6.51
C GLU A 10 3.22 2.20 -6.56
N ILE A 11 3.61 2.77 -5.41
CA ILE A 11 4.83 3.59 -5.31
C ILE A 11 6.06 2.77 -5.73
N ILE A 12 6.20 1.56 -5.19
CA ILE A 12 7.36 0.71 -5.44
C ILE A 12 7.37 0.21 -6.89
N ALA A 13 6.21 -0.15 -7.45
CA ALA A 13 6.10 -0.51 -8.85
C ALA A 13 6.54 0.64 -9.77
N LYS A 14 6.09 1.86 -9.49
CA LYS A 14 6.51 3.07 -10.21
C LYS A 14 8.00 3.36 -10.07
N LEU A 15 8.60 3.14 -8.89
CA LEU A 15 10.04 3.32 -8.69
C LEU A 15 10.87 2.31 -9.48
N ARG A 16 10.42 1.05 -9.61
CA ARG A 16 11.10 0.06 -10.46
C ARG A 16 11.01 0.40 -11.94
N GLU A 17 9.85 0.87 -12.39
CA GLU A 17 9.69 1.36 -13.76
C GLU A 17 10.62 2.56 -14.01
N ALA A 18 10.69 3.49 -13.07
CA ALA A 18 11.63 4.61 -13.12
C ALA A 18 13.09 4.13 -13.21
N GLU A 19 13.50 3.14 -12.43
CA GLU A 19 14.87 2.59 -12.48
C GLU A 19 15.19 1.98 -13.84
N VAL A 20 14.25 1.25 -14.46
CA VAL A 20 14.43 0.70 -15.81
C VAL A 20 14.64 1.81 -16.84
N ASP A 21 13.77 2.82 -16.83
CA ASP A 21 13.84 3.93 -17.78
C ASP A 21 15.12 4.77 -17.59
N LEU A 22 15.50 5.04 -16.33
CA LEU A 22 16.75 5.75 -16.02
C LEU A 22 17.99 4.96 -16.47
N ASN A 23 17.98 3.63 -16.32
CA ASN A 23 19.07 2.78 -16.80
C ASN A 23 19.15 2.73 -18.34
N GLN A 24 18.04 3.01 -19.03
CA GLN A 24 18.00 3.17 -20.49
C GLN A 24 18.41 4.59 -20.94
N GLY A 25 18.76 5.47 -20.01
CA GLY A 25 19.23 6.83 -20.30
C GLY A 25 18.13 7.90 -20.31
N ALA A 26 16.92 7.59 -19.85
CA ALA A 26 15.89 8.62 -19.69
C ALA A 26 16.27 9.64 -18.61
N THR A 27 15.80 10.88 -18.74
CA THR A 27 15.96 11.90 -17.69
C THR A 27 14.91 11.73 -16.60
N ILE A 28 15.20 12.22 -15.40
CA ILE A 28 14.25 12.21 -14.27
C ILE A 28 12.95 12.94 -14.64
N GLU A 29 13.05 14.06 -15.37
CA GLU A 29 11.90 14.82 -15.89
C GLU A 29 10.99 13.97 -16.78
N ALA A 30 11.58 13.22 -17.73
CA ALA A 30 10.84 12.36 -18.64
C ALA A 30 10.14 11.22 -17.89
N VAL A 31 10.83 10.60 -16.93
CA VAL A 31 10.28 9.55 -16.07
C VAL A 31 9.14 10.07 -15.20
N CYS A 32 9.32 11.23 -14.56
CA CYS A 32 8.27 11.84 -13.73
C CYS A 32 7.02 12.19 -14.55
N ARG A 33 7.20 12.67 -15.79
CA ARG A 33 6.10 12.93 -16.73
C ARG A 33 5.37 11.64 -17.11
N LYS A 34 6.11 10.57 -17.44
CA LYS A 34 5.53 9.26 -17.77
C LYS A 34 4.73 8.66 -16.60
N LEU A 35 5.25 8.79 -15.38
CA LEU A 35 4.64 8.25 -14.17
C LEU A 35 3.52 9.14 -13.58
N GLU A 36 3.22 10.28 -14.21
CA GLU A 36 2.27 11.30 -13.74
C GLU A 36 2.56 11.79 -12.31
N ILE A 37 3.83 11.97 -11.96
CA ILE A 37 4.25 12.46 -10.63
C ILE A 37 5.18 13.67 -10.75
N SER A 38 5.27 14.47 -9.69
CA SER A 38 6.30 15.51 -9.61
C SER A 38 7.65 14.93 -9.22
N GLU A 39 8.74 15.58 -9.61
CA GLU A 39 10.10 15.19 -9.19
C GLU A 39 10.28 15.18 -7.67
N GLN A 40 9.68 16.15 -6.97
CA GLN A 40 9.65 16.15 -5.50
C GLN A 40 9.00 14.88 -4.95
N THR A 41 7.93 14.40 -5.59
CA THR A 41 7.27 13.15 -5.20
C THR A 41 8.18 11.96 -5.48
N PHE A 42 8.83 11.93 -6.65
CA PHE A 42 9.79 10.89 -7.02
C PHE A 42 10.96 10.80 -6.03
N HIS A 43 11.62 11.90 -5.71
CA HIS A 43 12.72 11.92 -4.74
C HIS A 43 12.29 11.47 -3.35
N ARG A 44 11.15 11.96 -2.86
CA ARG A 44 10.58 11.52 -1.58
C ARG A 44 10.30 10.01 -1.58
N TRP A 45 9.69 9.49 -2.65
CA TRP A 45 9.41 8.07 -2.77
C TRP A 45 10.68 7.25 -2.83
N ARG A 46 11.67 7.68 -3.62
CA ARG A 46 12.97 7.00 -3.71
C ARG A 46 13.68 6.95 -2.36
N HIS A 47 13.59 8.00 -1.56
CA HIS A 47 14.14 8.02 -0.20
C HIS A 47 13.42 7.04 0.74
N LEU A 48 12.09 6.99 0.68
CA LEU A 48 11.28 6.16 1.59
C LEU A 48 11.22 4.68 1.18
N TYR A 49 11.25 4.40 -0.13
CA TYR A 49 10.93 3.09 -0.69
C TYR A 49 12.00 2.54 -1.65
N GLY A 50 12.98 3.34 -2.08
CA GLY A 50 14.00 2.92 -3.06
C GLY A 50 14.99 1.88 -2.54
N GLY A 51 15.04 1.63 -1.23
CA GLY A 51 15.81 0.55 -0.62
C GLY A 51 15.07 -0.77 -0.47
N MET A 52 13.75 -0.81 -0.72
CA MET A 52 12.93 -1.99 -0.47
C MET A 52 13.19 -3.10 -1.49
N LYS A 53 13.90 -4.14 -1.06
CA LYS A 53 14.28 -5.28 -1.92
C LYS A 53 13.11 -6.24 -2.15
N GLY A 54 13.25 -7.12 -3.14
CA GLY A 54 12.27 -8.15 -3.49
C GLY A 54 11.71 -8.97 -2.30
N PRO A 55 12.54 -9.41 -1.33
CA PRO A 55 12.08 -10.15 -0.16
C PRO A 55 11.22 -9.31 0.81
N GLU A 56 11.60 -8.04 1.05
CA GLU A 56 10.83 -7.11 1.88
C GLU A 56 9.47 -6.81 1.26
N MET A 57 9.42 -6.74 -0.07
CA MET A 57 8.17 -6.64 -0.83
C MET A 57 7.26 -7.87 -0.69
N ALA A 58 7.84 -9.07 -0.71
CA ALA A 58 7.08 -10.30 -0.52
C ALA A 58 6.47 -10.32 0.89
N ARG A 59 7.28 -10.02 1.91
CA ARG A 59 6.84 -9.92 3.30
C ARG A 59 5.76 -8.85 3.49
N MET A 60 5.88 -7.69 2.84
CA MET A 60 4.86 -6.65 2.92
C MET A 60 3.51 -7.12 2.37
N ARG A 61 3.51 -7.80 1.22
CA ARG A 61 2.27 -8.37 0.64
C ARG A 61 1.63 -9.43 1.53
N GLU A 62 2.44 -10.30 2.14
CA GLU A 62 1.94 -11.31 3.08
C GLU A 62 1.31 -10.65 4.31
N LEU A 63 1.99 -9.65 4.88
CA LEU A 63 1.48 -8.90 6.04
C LEU A 63 0.17 -8.19 5.74
N GLU A 64 0.01 -7.62 4.56
CA GLU A 64 -1.27 -7.00 4.16
C GLU A 64 -2.39 -8.00 3.97
N LYS A 65 -2.10 -9.15 3.35
CA LYS A 65 -3.07 -10.23 3.19
C LYS A 65 -3.53 -10.74 4.54
N GLU A 66 -2.59 -10.92 5.47
CA GLU A 66 -2.89 -11.35 6.82
C GLU A 66 -3.67 -10.28 7.59
N ASN A 67 -3.31 -9.01 7.46
CA ASN A 67 -4.05 -7.90 8.09
C ASN A 67 -5.50 -7.84 7.58
N ALA A 68 -5.72 -8.02 6.28
CA ALA A 68 -7.07 -8.10 5.71
C ALA A 68 -7.86 -9.31 6.27
N ARG A 69 -7.22 -10.47 6.39
CA ARG A 69 -7.82 -11.67 6.99
C ARG A 69 -8.20 -11.43 8.45
N LEU A 70 -7.28 -10.89 9.25
CA LEU A 70 -7.50 -10.58 10.67
C LEU A 70 -8.63 -9.58 10.86
N LYS A 71 -8.68 -8.51 10.05
CA LYS A 71 -9.79 -7.53 10.10
C LYS A 71 -11.15 -8.18 9.86
N LYS A 72 -11.24 -9.12 8.92
CA LYS A 72 -12.49 -9.85 8.66
C LYS A 72 -12.91 -10.71 9.86
N ILE A 73 -11.95 -11.41 10.48
CA ILE A 73 -12.21 -12.24 11.67
C ILE A 73 -12.70 -11.36 12.81
N VAL A 74 -12.01 -10.25 13.09
CA VAL A 74 -12.37 -9.31 14.17
C VAL A 74 -13.75 -8.71 13.93
N ALA A 75 -14.10 -8.34 12.70
CA ALA A 75 -15.43 -7.83 12.38
C ALA A 75 -16.52 -8.88 12.64
N GLN A 76 -16.31 -10.13 12.24
CA GLN A 76 -17.26 -11.21 12.52
C GLN A 76 -17.42 -11.46 14.02
N GLN A 77 -16.31 -11.55 14.76
CA GLN A 77 -16.34 -11.72 16.21
C GLN A 77 -17.06 -10.57 16.91
N ALA A 78 -16.85 -9.33 16.47
CA ALA A 78 -17.56 -8.18 17.03
C ALA A 78 -19.07 -8.31 16.84
N MET A 79 -19.53 -8.71 15.65
CA MET A 79 -20.95 -8.96 15.38
C MET A 79 -21.53 -10.07 16.27
N ASP A 80 -20.81 -11.18 16.42
CA ASP A 80 -21.25 -12.30 17.26
C ASP A 80 -21.34 -11.89 18.75
N ILE A 81 -20.36 -11.12 19.23
CA ILE A 81 -20.35 -10.58 20.60
C ILE A 81 -21.55 -9.65 20.82
N ASP A 82 -21.85 -8.77 19.87
CA ASP A 82 -22.97 -7.84 19.98
C ASP A 82 -24.31 -8.60 20.00
N ALA A 83 -24.48 -9.61 19.13
CA ALA A 83 -25.67 -10.46 19.13
C ALA A 83 -25.84 -11.21 20.46
N LEU A 84 -24.76 -11.77 21.03
CA LEU A 84 -24.80 -12.46 22.32
C LEU A 84 -25.16 -11.51 23.48
N LYS A 85 -24.62 -10.28 23.47
CA LYS A 85 -24.97 -9.25 24.47
C LYS A 85 -26.44 -8.86 24.39
N ASP A 86 -26.99 -8.71 23.19
CA ASP A 86 -28.40 -8.36 22.99
C ASP A 86 -29.34 -9.48 23.47
N LEU A 87 -29.01 -10.73 23.20
CA LEU A 87 -29.74 -11.89 23.73
C LEU A 87 -29.69 -11.93 25.26
N SER A 88 -28.51 -11.72 25.86
CA SER A 88 -28.35 -11.69 27.31
C SER A 88 -29.14 -10.56 27.98
N ARG A 89 -29.33 -9.42 27.29
CA ARG A 89 -30.15 -8.30 27.78
C ARG A 89 -31.66 -8.53 27.68
N LYS A 90 -32.11 -9.37 26.74
CA LYS A 90 -33.54 -9.71 26.56
C LYS A 90 -34.03 -10.82 27.50
N ASN A 91 -33.12 -11.57 28.12
CA ASN A 91 -33.44 -12.65 29.04
C ASN A 91 -33.61 -12.20 30.51
N TRP A 92 -33.63 -10.88 30.75
CA TRP A 92 -34.03 -10.22 31.99
C TRP A 92 -35.23 -9.33 31.69
#